data_AF-A0A4C1SFV9-F1
#
_entry.id   AF-A0A4C1SFV9-F1
#
_cell.length_a   1.000
_cell.length_b   1.000
_cell.length_c   1.000
_cell.angle_alpha   90.00
_cell.angle_beta   90.00
_cell.angle_gamma   90.00
#
_symmetry.space_group_name_H-M   'P 1'
#
loop_
_entity.id
_entity.type
_entity.pdbx_description
1 polymer ?
#
loop_
_entity_poly.entity_id
_entity_poly.type
_entity_poly.pdbx_seq_one_letter_code
_entity_poly.pdbx_strand_id
1 'polypeptide(L)'
;MENYYLDWMYEVQKERLPIIASFDDREQLLAVPKLESSSGKHQAKAISTALFDWNLHDKVQIMCCYTTASNTGRFSGACAILEQTLERELLLFACRHHIYELVLKAVFETKVKQITSSPDIPILKKLRDKWKNINTDNIEPPLNFVKAHIAETKITSLLTFYKTELEKPFIRNDYRELVELCVVFLGGDTENKLKLRPPGALHQARWMARAIYSIKKCLLQSQLKITAKGKNALQDVCLFIVTLYTKPWPECTVAIKAPNQDLCFLKALKEYEKVDAKSSKASISNMTLDDFVTQRSKQFLSRLQIDDSFLREDVSSWGDNPTFLEARRRIRRLKVVNDTAERAVKLMQDFNGFITAEEEQKQFLLRCVQEHRNLQRN
;
A
#
# COMPACT_ATOMS: atom_id res chain seq x y z
N MET A 1 8.51 -8.94 39.78
CA MET A 1 8.54 -7.75 38.90
C MET A 1 8.97 -8.09 37.48
N GLU A 2 9.92 -9.02 37.26
CA GLU A 2 10.30 -9.48 35.90
C GLU A 2 9.18 -10.18 35.13
N ASN A 3 8.35 -11.01 35.77
CA ASN A 3 7.23 -11.70 35.09
C ASN A 3 6.12 -10.75 34.59
N TYR A 4 5.87 -9.63 35.29
CA TYR A 4 4.88 -8.63 34.85
C TYR A 4 5.39 -7.80 33.66
N TYR A 5 6.70 -7.57 33.57
CA TYR A 5 7.32 -6.92 32.40
C TYR A 5 7.33 -7.83 31.18
N LEU A 6 7.57 -9.13 31.38
CA LEU A 6 7.47 -10.13 30.31
C LEU A 6 6.03 -10.29 29.84
N ASP A 7 5.04 -10.40 30.73
CA ASP A 7 3.62 -10.46 30.36
C ASP A 7 3.15 -9.15 29.69
N TRP A 8 3.59 -7.98 30.16
CA TRP A 8 3.28 -6.70 29.52
C TRP A 8 3.92 -6.56 28.14
N MET A 9 5.19 -6.98 27.97
CA MET A 9 5.84 -7.05 26.66
C MET A 9 5.15 -8.07 25.73
N TYR A 10 4.64 -9.19 26.29
CA TYR A 10 3.84 -10.18 25.57
C TYR A 10 2.46 -9.65 25.17
N GLU A 11 1.80 -8.87 26.02
CA GLU A 11 0.52 -8.20 25.72
C GLU A 11 0.66 -7.16 24.60
N VAL A 12 1.78 -6.42 24.57
CA VAL A 12 2.11 -5.38 23.58
C VAL A 12 2.44 -5.97 22.20
N GLN A 13 2.81 -7.25 22.10
CA GLN A 13 3.26 -7.90 20.86
C GLN A 13 2.29 -8.96 20.31
N LYS A 14 0.99 -8.83 20.59
CA LYS A 14 -0.01 -9.78 20.05
C LYS A 14 -0.43 -9.41 18.64
N GLU A 15 -0.35 -10.38 17.72
CA GLU A 15 -0.89 -10.25 16.36
C GLU A 15 -2.41 -9.97 16.41
N ARG A 16 -2.82 -8.91 15.71
CA ARG A 16 -4.19 -8.40 15.66
C ARG A 16 -4.64 -8.34 14.21
N LEU A 17 -5.89 -8.72 13.95
CA LEU A 17 -6.46 -8.69 12.61
C LEU A 17 -7.64 -7.71 12.56
N PRO A 18 -7.48 -6.51 11.98
CA PRO A 18 -8.63 -5.65 11.72
C PRO A 18 -9.52 -6.26 10.64
N ILE A 19 -10.81 -6.33 10.93
CA ILE A 19 -11.85 -6.82 10.04
C ILE A 19 -12.79 -5.65 9.79
N ILE A 20 -12.85 -5.21 8.53
CA ILE A 20 -13.61 -4.03 8.11
C ILE A 20 -14.59 -4.46 7.03
N ALA A 21 -15.86 -4.14 7.22
CA ALA A 21 -16.85 -4.19 6.15
C ALA A 21 -16.86 -2.84 5.43
N SER A 22 -16.95 -2.88 4.11
CA SER A 22 -17.20 -1.68 3.31
C SER A 22 -18.44 -1.90 2.46
N PHE A 23 -19.30 -0.89 2.42
CA PHE A 23 -20.46 -0.86 1.56
C PHE A 23 -20.69 0.58 1.13
N ASP A 24 -20.77 0.78 -0.18
CA ASP A 24 -20.85 2.11 -0.75
C ASP A 24 -19.65 2.99 -0.31
N ASP A 25 -19.91 4.17 0.26
CA ASP A 25 -18.92 5.10 0.79
C ASP A 25 -18.59 4.86 2.27
N ARG A 26 -19.24 3.88 2.91
CA ARG A 26 -19.11 3.59 4.33
C ARG A 26 -18.14 2.46 4.60
N GLU A 27 -17.38 2.62 5.69
CA GLU A 27 -16.53 1.59 6.25
C GLU A 27 -16.88 1.38 7.72
N GLN A 28 -17.10 0.13 8.12
CA GLN A 28 -17.40 -0.27 9.49
C GLN A 28 -16.30 -1.20 9.99
N LEU A 29 -15.65 -0.85 11.11
CA LEU A 29 -14.78 -1.78 11.82
C LEU A 29 -15.66 -2.78 12.56
N LEU A 30 -15.63 -4.04 12.13
CA LEU A 30 -16.41 -5.11 12.75
C LEU A 30 -15.73 -5.58 14.03
N ALA A 31 -14.41 -5.82 13.93
CA ALA A 31 -13.59 -6.26 15.05
C ALA A 31 -12.08 -6.07 14.75
N VAL A 32 -11.26 -6.10 15.80
CA VAL A 32 -9.80 -6.19 15.76
C VAL A 32 -9.35 -7.32 16.71
N PRO A 33 -9.74 -8.58 16.46
CA PRO A 33 -9.46 -9.69 17.36
C PRO A 33 -7.97 -9.94 17.55
N LYS A 34 -7.61 -10.35 18.77
CA LYS A 34 -6.36 -11.06 19.03
C LYS A 34 -6.38 -12.38 18.29
N LEU A 35 -5.33 -12.67 17.53
CA LEU A 35 -5.15 -13.98 16.93
C LEU A 35 -4.31 -14.89 17.84
N GLU A 36 -4.62 -16.19 17.79
CA GLU A 36 -3.77 -17.24 18.35
C GLU A 36 -2.47 -17.37 17.52
N SER A 37 -2.57 -17.22 16.19
CA SER A 37 -1.43 -17.03 15.29
C SER A 37 -1.85 -16.37 13.98
N SER A 38 -0.90 -15.85 13.21
CA SER A 38 -1.10 -15.27 11.87
C SER A 38 -1.42 -16.29 10.77
N SER A 39 -1.70 -17.55 11.11
CA SER A 39 -2.09 -18.57 10.13
C SER A 39 -3.43 -18.25 9.46
N GLY A 40 -3.61 -18.68 8.21
CA GLY A 40 -4.86 -18.44 7.49
C GLY A 40 -6.08 -19.06 8.17
N LYS A 41 -5.91 -20.18 8.89
CA LYS A 41 -6.97 -20.82 9.68
C LYS A 41 -7.49 -19.93 10.80
N HIS A 42 -6.60 -19.37 11.61
CA HIS A 42 -7.01 -18.49 12.73
C HIS A 42 -7.56 -17.16 12.22
N GLN A 43 -7.02 -16.63 11.12
CA GLN A 43 -7.59 -15.46 10.46
C GLN A 43 -9.00 -15.72 9.93
N ALA A 44 -9.22 -16.81 9.19
CA ALA A 44 -10.54 -17.18 8.65
C ALA A 44 -11.57 -17.40 9.75
N LYS A 45 -11.19 -18.07 10.85
CA LYS A 45 -12.07 -18.25 12.01
C LYS A 45 -12.49 -16.91 12.61
N ALA A 46 -11.53 -16.01 12.85
CA ALA A 46 -11.80 -14.68 13.38
C ALA A 46 -12.70 -13.84 12.47
N ILE A 47 -12.48 -13.90 11.14
CA ILE A 47 -13.32 -13.25 10.13
C ILE A 47 -14.73 -13.83 10.16
N SER A 48 -14.86 -15.16 10.13
CA SER A 48 -16.15 -15.85 10.16
C SER A 48 -16.96 -15.44 11.40
N THR A 49 -16.36 -15.49 12.60
CA THR A 49 -17.02 -15.03 13.84
C THR A 49 -17.53 -13.60 13.70
N ALA A 50 -16.69 -12.67 13.26
CA ALA A 50 -17.11 -11.28 13.06
C ALA A 50 -18.25 -11.12 12.03
N LEU A 51 -18.26 -11.94 10.97
CA LEU A 51 -19.34 -11.91 9.98
C LEU A 51 -20.66 -12.46 10.52
N PHE A 52 -20.62 -13.51 11.36
CA PHE A 52 -21.83 -14.04 12.00
C PHE A 52 -22.36 -13.09 13.06
N ASP A 53 -21.50 -12.52 13.92
CA ASP A 53 -21.89 -11.56 14.96
C ASP A 53 -22.61 -10.32 14.39
N TRP A 54 -22.26 -9.92 13.16
CA TRP A 54 -22.85 -8.78 12.46
C TRP A 54 -23.94 -9.17 11.46
N ASN A 55 -24.30 -10.45 11.34
CA ASN A 55 -25.25 -10.95 10.33
C ASN A 55 -24.88 -10.57 8.88
N LEU A 56 -23.59 -10.66 8.54
CA LEU A 56 -23.04 -10.31 7.21
C LEU A 56 -22.55 -11.54 6.41
N HIS A 57 -22.60 -12.74 6.98
CA HIS A 57 -22.04 -13.97 6.40
C HIS A 57 -22.60 -14.31 5.00
N ASP A 58 -23.88 -14.02 4.74
CA ASP A 58 -24.54 -14.20 3.43
C ASP A 58 -24.42 -12.97 2.50
N LYS A 59 -23.96 -11.81 3.01
CA LYS A 59 -23.92 -10.54 2.27
C LYS A 59 -22.59 -10.23 1.59
N VAL A 60 -21.47 -10.61 2.19
CA VAL A 60 -20.12 -10.23 1.70
C VAL A 60 -19.89 -10.73 0.28
N GLN A 61 -19.42 -9.91 -0.65
CA GLN A 61 -19.13 -10.37 -2.02
C GLN A 61 -17.63 -10.37 -2.35
N ILE A 62 -16.83 -9.57 -1.63
CA ILE A 62 -15.43 -9.30 -1.95
C ILE A 62 -14.58 -9.37 -0.68
N MET A 63 -13.43 -10.03 -0.75
CA MET A 63 -12.33 -9.94 0.21
C MET A 63 -11.23 -9.05 -0.36
N CYS A 64 -10.78 -8.05 0.40
CA CYS A 64 -9.65 -7.21 0.03
C CYS A 64 -8.52 -7.36 1.06
N CYS A 65 -7.37 -7.93 0.66
CA CYS A 65 -6.27 -8.23 1.58
C CYS A 65 -4.90 -8.25 0.90
N TYR A 66 -3.83 -8.35 1.69
CA TYR A 66 -2.49 -8.65 1.18
C TYR A 66 -2.43 -10.05 0.56
N THR A 67 -1.55 -10.23 -0.42
CA THR A 67 -1.32 -11.50 -1.14
C THR A 67 -0.30 -12.39 -0.45
N THR A 68 -0.25 -12.36 0.89
CA THR A 68 0.58 -13.27 1.66
C THR A 68 0.04 -14.70 1.58
N ALA A 69 0.90 -15.70 1.79
CA ALA A 69 0.47 -17.10 1.82
C ALA A 69 -0.58 -17.37 2.90
N SER A 70 -0.50 -16.68 4.05
CA SER A 70 -1.50 -16.79 5.12
C SER A 70 -2.88 -16.29 4.70
N ASN A 71 -2.97 -15.33 3.79
CA ASN A 71 -4.26 -14.81 3.32
C ASN A 71 -4.76 -15.57 2.09
N THR A 72 -3.88 -15.76 1.10
CA THR A 72 -4.25 -16.18 -0.27
C THR A 72 -3.74 -17.57 -0.66
N GLY A 73 -3.09 -18.29 0.27
CA GLY A 73 -2.63 -19.66 0.04
C GLY A 73 -3.78 -20.58 -0.38
N ARG A 74 -3.56 -21.37 -1.44
CA ARG A 74 -4.60 -22.18 -2.09
C ARG A 74 -5.38 -23.11 -1.15
N PHE A 75 -4.70 -23.70 -0.17
CA PHE A 75 -5.29 -24.72 0.73
C PHE A 75 -5.44 -24.24 2.17
N SER A 76 -4.54 -23.38 2.62
CA SER A 76 -4.44 -22.95 4.02
C SER A 76 -4.54 -21.44 4.21
N GLY A 77 -4.76 -20.69 3.12
CA GLY A 77 -4.98 -19.26 3.16
C GLY A 77 -6.37 -18.93 3.70
N ALA A 78 -6.46 -17.81 4.43
CA ALA A 78 -7.71 -17.35 5.03
C ALA A 78 -8.85 -17.24 4.01
N CYS A 79 -8.58 -16.74 2.80
CA CYS A 79 -9.58 -16.59 1.74
C CYS A 79 -10.18 -17.93 1.30
N ALA A 80 -9.35 -18.93 1.05
CA ALA A 80 -9.82 -20.26 0.63
C ALA A 80 -10.63 -20.95 1.74
N ILE A 81 -10.18 -20.83 3.00
CA ILE A 81 -10.90 -21.38 4.16
C ILE A 81 -12.23 -20.65 4.38
N LEU A 82 -12.27 -19.34 4.16
CA LEU A 82 -13.50 -18.55 4.33
C LEU A 82 -14.55 -18.92 3.27
N GLU A 83 -14.16 -19.10 2.00
CA GLU A 83 -15.08 -19.60 0.96
C GLU A 83 -15.66 -20.97 1.31
N GLN A 84 -14.85 -21.88 1.85
CA GLN A 84 -15.33 -23.18 2.35
C GLN A 84 -16.30 -23.02 3.53
N THR A 85 -15.98 -22.13 4.47
CA THR A 85 -16.80 -21.87 5.67
C THR A 85 -18.15 -21.24 5.34
N LEU A 86 -18.20 -20.40 4.30
CA LEU A 86 -19.42 -19.73 3.83
C LEU A 86 -20.13 -20.52 2.73
N GLU A 87 -19.59 -21.67 2.32
CA GLU A 87 -20.12 -22.54 1.26
C GLU A 87 -20.41 -21.80 -0.06
N ARG A 88 -19.60 -20.77 -0.38
CA ARG A 88 -19.76 -19.97 -1.60
C ARG A 88 -18.48 -19.29 -2.02
N GLU A 89 -18.38 -19.05 -3.32
CA GLU A 89 -17.25 -18.31 -3.89
C GLU A 89 -17.36 -16.81 -3.59
N LEU A 90 -16.22 -16.18 -3.35
CA LEU A 90 -16.05 -14.76 -3.12
C LEU A 90 -15.10 -14.17 -4.16
N LEU A 91 -15.20 -12.86 -4.39
CA LEU A 91 -14.19 -12.15 -5.18
C LEU A 91 -12.98 -11.84 -4.29
N LEU A 92 -11.77 -11.98 -4.84
CA LEU A 92 -10.54 -11.60 -4.17
C LEU A 92 -9.94 -10.36 -4.84
N PHE A 93 -9.85 -9.29 -4.08
CA PHE A 93 -9.12 -8.08 -4.43
C PHE A 93 -7.76 -8.09 -3.73
N ALA A 94 -6.72 -8.36 -4.49
CA ALA A 94 -5.36 -8.12 -4.03
C ALA A 94 -5.18 -6.63 -3.73
N CYS A 95 -4.73 -6.29 -2.53
CA CYS A 95 -4.48 -4.91 -2.14
C CYS A 95 -3.45 -4.27 -3.10
N ARG A 96 -3.85 -3.17 -3.75
CA ARG A 96 -3.01 -2.51 -4.76
C ARG A 96 -1.75 -1.91 -4.18
N HIS A 97 -1.78 -1.40 -2.95
CA HIS A 97 -0.56 -1.00 -2.25
C HIS A 97 0.42 -2.16 -2.19
N HIS A 98 -0.02 -3.31 -1.68
CA HIS A 98 0.85 -4.47 -1.50
C HIS A 98 1.47 -4.98 -2.81
N ILE A 99 0.73 -4.94 -3.92
CA ILE A 99 1.27 -5.29 -5.25
C ILE A 99 2.45 -4.38 -5.63
N TYR A 100 2.29 -3.05 -5.52
CA TYR A 100 3.39 -2.13 -5.82
C TYR A 100 4.55 -2.24 -4.83
N GLU A 101 4.27 -2.58 -3.57
CA GLU A 101 5.30 -2.86 -2.57
C GLU A 101 6.14 -4.10 -2.92
N LEU A 102 5.53 -5.18 -3.42
CA LEU A 102 6.24 -6.37 -3.90
C LEU A 102 7.14 -6.05 -5.09
N VAL A 103 6.67 -5.18 -5.99
CA VAL A 103 7.49 -4.69 -7.12
C VAL A 103 8.71 -3.91 -6.63
N LEU A 104 8.54 -2.99 -5.67
CA LEU A 104 9.66 -2.26 -5.09
C LEU A 104 10.61 -3.19 -4.34
N LYS A 105 10.07 -4.20 -3.63
CA LYS A 105 10.86 -5.22 -2.95
C LYS A 105 11.82 -5.93 -3.89
N ALA A 106 11.34 -6.36 -5.06
CA ALA A 106 12.17 -7.02 -6.06
C ALA A 106 13.34 -6.14 -6.53
N VAL A 107 13.12 -4.83 -6.69
CA VAL A 107 14.19 -3.87 -7.03
C VAL A 107 15.23 -3.76 -5.93
N PHE A 108 14.79 -3.67 -4.67
CA PHE A 108 15.70 -3.65 -3.53
C PHE A 108 16.53 -4.94 -3.43
N GLU A 109 15.91 -6.12 -3.57
CA GLU A 109 16.61 -7.41 -3.56
C GLU A 109 17.61 -7.52 -4.70
N THR A 110 17.28 -6.91 -5.84
CA THR A 110 18.13 -6.88 -7.03
C THR A 110 19.38 -6.00 -6.88
N LYS A 111 19.24 -4.85 -6.21
CA LYS A 111 20.26 -3.79 -6.12
C LYS A 111 21.02 -3.80 -4.80
N VAL A 112 20.33 -4.06 -3.70
CA VAL A 112 20.87 -4.02 -2.34
C VAL A 112 21.05 -5.46 -1.85
N LYS A 113 22.20 -6.06 -2.19
CA LYS A 113 22.54 -7.45 -1.83
C LYS A 113 22.60 -7.75 -0.31
N GLN A 114 22.45 -6.75 0.56
CA GLN A 114 22.49 -6.89 2.03
C GLN A 114 21.10 -6.74 2.67
N ILE A 115 20.05 -7.31 2.07
CA ILE A 115 18.80 -7.52 2.80
C ILE A 115 19.06 -8.71 3.72
N THR A 116 19.67 -8.45 4.87
CA THR A 116 19.75 -9.41 5.96
C THR A 116 18.33 -9.62 6.50
N SER A 117 18.07 -10.77 7.09
CA SER A 117 16.86 -11.09 7.88
C SER A 117 16.65 -10.19 9.11
N SER A 118 17.40 -9.09 9.23
CA SER A 118 17.31 -8.10 10.31
C SER A 118 16.16 -7.11 10.08
N PRO A 119 15.46 -6.65 11.14
CA PRO A 119 14.37 -5.66 11.04
C PRO A 119 14.78 -4.34 10.39
N ASP A 120 16.05 -3.94 10.47
CA ASP A 120 16.59 -2.72 9.88
C ASP A 120 17.34 -3.03 8.58
N ILE A 121 16.98 -2.38 7.44
CA ILE A 121 17.85 -2.41 6.26
C ILE A 121 19.11 -1.60 6.60
N PRO A 122 20.32 -2.20 6.60
CA PRO A 122 21.54 -1.52 7.05
C PRO A 122 21.84 -0.22 6.31
N ILE A 123 21.47 -0.16 5.01
CA ILE A 123 21.63 1.04 4.19
C ILE A 123 20.76 2.20 4.71
N LEU A 124 19.56 1.94 5.23
CA LEU A 124 18.63 2.98 5.70
C LEU A 124 18.85 3.32 7.18
N LYS A 125 19.33 2.36 7.99
CA LYS A 125 19.60 2.54 9.42
C LYS A 125 20.50 3.75 9.72
N LYS A 126 21.57 3.93 8.94
CA LYS A 126 22.50 5.06 9.10
C LYS A 126 21.84 6.44 8.98
N LEU A 127 20.78 6.58 8.16
CA LEU A 127 20.06 7.85 8.02
C LEU A 127 19.35 8.19 9.34
N ARG A 128 18.68 7.21 9.95
CA ARG A 128 17.99 7.36 11.24
C ARG A 128 18.97 7.67 12.37
N ASP A 129 20.04 6.89 12.47
CA ASP A 129 21.01 7.00 13.58
C ASP A 129 21.74 8.35 13.58
N LYS A 130 21.99 8.92 12.39
CA LYS A 130 22.69 10.21 12.25
C LYS A 130 21.76 11.41 12.13
N TRP A 131 20.44 11.23 12.14
CA TRP A 131 19.48 12.27 11.78
C TRP A 131 19.69 13.60 12.52
N LYS A 132 19.98 13.54 13.83
CA LYS A 132 20.21 14.75 14.66
C LYS A 132 21.39 15.62 14.20
N ASN A 133 22.33 15.05 13.45
CA ASN A 133 23.55 15.72 13.00
C ASN A 133 23.51 16.06 11.50
N ILE A 134 22.36 15.88 10.84
CA ILE A 134 22.18 16.18 9.42
C ILE A 134 21.60 17.59 9.28
N ASN A 135 22.23 18.41 8.44
CA ASN A 135 21.61 19.63 7.97
C ASN A 135 20.63 19.30 6.85
N THR A 136 19.33 19.40 7.15
CA THR A 136 18.24 19.08 6.22
C THR A 136 18.08 20.07 5.07
N ASP A 137 18.68 21.26 5.17
CA ASP A 137 18.66 22.27 4.10
C ASP A 137 19.75 22.00 3.05
N ASN A 138 20.80 21.24 3.41
CA ASN A 138 21.90 20.90 2.51
C ASN A 138 21.61 19.60 1.73
N ILE A 139 20.73 19.72 0.73
CA ILE A 139 20.33 18.64 -0.17
C ILE A 139 21.11 18.70 -1.49
N GLU A 140 21.44 17.52 -2.04
CA GLU A 140 22.17 17.36 -3.30
C GLU A 140 21.43 16.37 -4.22
N PRO A 141 20.50 16.87 -5.07
CA PRO A 141 19.84 16.04 -6.08
C PRO A 141 20.84 15.45 -7.07
N PRO A 142 20.73 14.16 -7.44
CA PRO A 142 21.69 13.49 -8.32
C PRO A 142 21.43 13.80 -9.80
N LEU A 143 21.35 15.08 -10.19
CA LEU A 143 20.88 15.51 -11.51
C LEU A 143 21.69 14.95 -12.67
N ASN A 144 23.02 14.86 -12.53
CA ASN A 144 23.89 14.28 -13.56
C ASN A 144 23.56 12.80 -13.78
N PHE A 145 23.28 12.05 -12.71
CA PHE A 145 22.87 10.66 -12.81
C PHE A 145 21.48 10.53 -13.46
N VAL A 146 20.52 11.38 -13.09
CA VAL A 146 19.17 11.37 -13.69
C VAL A 146 19.24 11.63 -15.20
N LYS A 147 19.94 12.69 -15.61
CA LYS A 147 20.09 13.07 -17.04
C LYS A 147 20.84 12.01 -17.86
N ALA A 148 21.72 11.24 -17.24
CA ALA A 148 22.42 10.14 -17.90
C ALA A 148 21.52 8.92 -18.17
N HIS A 149 20.41 8.75 -17.44
CA HIS A 149 19.55 7.56 -17.53
C HIS A 149 18.18 7.83 -18.14
N ILE A 150 17.68 9.07 -18.06
CA ILE A 150 16.33 9.45 -18.46
C ILE A 150 16.39 10.69 -19.35
N ALA A 151 15.66 10.65 -20.47
CA ALA A 151 15.56 11.77 -21.40
C ALA A 151 14.90 13.01 -20.75
N GLU A 152 15.35 14.20 -21.16
CA GLU A 152 14.86 15.48 -20.63
C GLU A 152 13.34 15.64 -20.77
N THR A 153 12.76 15.23 -21.90
CA THR A 153 11.30 15.23 -22.12
C THR A 153 10.54 14.39 -21.09
N LYS A 154 11.12 13.25 -20.67
CA LYS A 154 10.54 12.40 -19.63
C LYS A 154 10.65 13.06 -18.25
N ILE A 155 11.77 13.71 -17.95
CA ILE A 155 11.96 14.48 -16.71
C ILE A 155 10.88 15.57 -16.62
N THR A 156 10.69 16.37 -17.68
CA THR A 156 9.66 17.40 -17.74
C THR A 156 8.27 16.82 -17.52
N SER A 157 7.93 15.70 -18.19
CA SER A 157 6.62 15.06 -18.01
C SER A 157 6.37 14.56 -16.57
N LEU A 158 7.41 14.06 -15.90
CA LEU A 158 7.31 13.60 -14.51
C LEU A 158 7.16 14.79 -13.55
N LEU A 159 7.90 15.88 -13.77
CA LEU A 159 7.77 17.11 -13.00
C LEU A 159 6.37 17.71 -13.14
N THR A 160 5.84 17.81 -14.36
CA THR A 160 4.46 18.27 -14.60
C THR A 160 3.47 17.39 -13.84
N PHE A 161 3.58 16.06 -13.96
CA PHE A 161 2.72 15.13 -13.24
C PHE A 161 2.77 15.36 -11.72
N TYR A 162 3.95 15.35 -11.11
CA TYR A 162 4.08 15.48 -9.66
C TYR A 162 3.64 16.84 -9.14
N LYS A 163 3.90 17.93 -9.87
CA LYS A 163 3.40 19.26 -9.50
C LYS A 163 1.87 19.32 -9.53
N THR A 164 1.24 18.79 -10.58
CA THR A 164 -0.23 18.68 -10.65
C THR A 164 -0.80 17.80 -9.52
N GLU A 165 -0.11 16.73 -9.12
CA GLU A 165 -0.56 15.95 -7.95
C GLU A 165 -0.44 16.75 -6.64
N LEU A 166 0.55 17.64 -6.49
CA LEU A 166 0.74 18.44 -5.27
C LEU A 166 -0.35 19.50 -5.04
N GLU A 167 -1.04 19.92 -6.11
CA GLU A 167 -2.20 20.81 -6.08
C GLU A 167 -3.45 20.13 -5.48
N LYS A 168 -3.47 18.79 -5.46
CA LYS A 168 -4.60 18.01 -4.93
C LYS A 168 -4.52 17.85 -3.40
N PRO A 169 -5.66 17.64 -2.73
CA PRO A 169 -5.66 17.28 -1.32
C PRO A 169 -5.09 15.87 -1.12
N PHE A 170 -4.20 15.71 -0.13
CA PHE A 170 -3.67 14.40 0.27
C PHE A 170 -4.34 13.94 1.56
N ILE A 171 -4.83 12.70 1.56
CA ILE A 171 -5.38 12.06 2.76
C ILE A 171 -4.26 11.68 3.74
N ARG A 172 -3.06 11.38 3.22
CA ARG A 172 -1.90 10.98 4.02
C ARG A 172 -0.69 11.87 3.75
N ASN A 173 -0.04 12.27 4.83
CA ASN A 173 1.14 13.15 4.77
C ASN A 173 2.38 12.48 4.15
N ASP A 174 2.53 11.16 4.30
CA ASP A 174 3.65 10.42 3.73
C ASP A 174 3.57 10.33 2.20
N TYR A 175 2.36 10.29 1.63
CA TYR A 175 2.17 10.36 0.18
C TYR A 175 2.58 11.71 -0.39
N ARG A 176 2.17 12.80 0.29
CA ARG A 176 2.61 14.16 -0.07
C ARG A 176 4.13 14.25 -0.02
N GLU A 177 4.74 13.79 1.07
CA GLU A 177 6.21 13.80 1.23
C GLU A 177 6.92 12.99 0.14
N LEU A 178 6.41 11.81 -0.25
CA LEU A 178 6.98 11.04 -1.36
C LEU A 178 6.94 11.84 -2.67
N VAL A 179 5.83 12.50 -2.99
CA VAL A 179 5.68 13.30 -4.20
C VAL A 179 6.60 14.52 -4.19
N GLU A 180 6.68 15.25 -3.08
CA GLU A 180 7.61 16.39 -2.92
C GLU A 180 9.07 15.96 -3.10
N LEU A 181 9.44 14.82 -2.52
CA LEU A 181 10.77 14.22 -2.70
C LEU A 181 11.06 13.84 -4.16
N CYS A 182 10.05 13.35 -4.90
CA CYS A 182 10.20 13.05 -6.33
C CYS A 182 10.46 14.32 -7.15
N VAL A 183 9.78 15.42 -6.86
CA VAL A 183 10.01 16.72 -7.51
C VAL A 183 11.46 17.18 -7.30
N VAL A 184 11.92 17.19 -6.05
CA VAL A 184 13.29 17.61 -5.70
C VAL A 184 14.34 16.70 -6.32
N PHE A 185 14.13 15.38 -6.31
CA PHE A 185 15.07 14.42 -6.91
C PHE A 185 15.27 14.66 -8.42
N LEU A 186 14.22 15.08 -9.12
CA LEU A 186 14.24 15.41 -10.55
C LEU A 186 14.78 16.82 -10.85
N GLY A 187 15.13 17.60 -9.82
CA GLY A 187 15.59 18.98 -9.97
C GLY A 187 14.49 20.01 -10.15
N GLY A 188 13.24 19.65 -9.86
CA GLY A 188 12.14 20.59 -9.81
C GLY A 188 12.15 21.39 -8.51
N ASP A 189 11.70 22.63 -8.59
CA ASP A 189 11.42 23.44 -7.40
C ASP A 189 10.10 22.99 -6.76
N THR A 190 10.09 22.96 -5.44
CA THR A 190 8.90 22.85 -4.61
C THR A 190 8.61 24.25 -4.09
N GLU A 191 7.57 24.90 -4.58
CA GLU A 191 7.16 26.26 -4.18
C GLU A 191 7.06 26.41 -2.64
N ASN A 192 6.76 25.30 -1.96
CA ASN A 192 6.99 25.12 -0.54
C ASN A 192 8.41 24.61 -0.29
N LYS A 193 9.27 25.37 0.39
CA LYS A 193 10.57 24.87 0.87
C LYS A 193 10.39 23.51 1.53
N LEU A 194 10.83 22.43 0.86
CA LEU A 194 10.67 21.06 1.33
C LEU A 194 11.27 20.94 2.74
N LYS A 195 10.44 20.65 3.73
CA LYS A 195 10.90 20.34 5.09
C LYS A 195 11.03 18.83 5.24
N LEU A 196 12.26 18.33 5.19
CA LEU A 196 12.53 16.90 5.40
C LEU A 196 12.15 16.49 6.83
N ARG A 197 11.19 15.57 6.94
CA ARG A 197 10.74 15.06 8.25
C ARG A 197 11.70 14.00 8.78
N PRO A 198 11.85 13.86 10.11
CA PRO A 198 12.64 12.77 10.69
C PRO A 198 12.13 11.39 10.24
N PRO A 199 13.04 10.44 9.96
CA PRO A 199 12.67 9.03 9.76
C PRO A 199 11.94 8.50 11.01
N GLY A 200 10.70 8.06 10.84
CA GLY A 200 9.97 7.26 11.83
C GLY A 200 10.44 5.80 11.89
N ALA A 201 9.71 4.97 12.65
CA ALA A 201 10.02 3.55 12.82
C ALA A 201 10.04 2.79 11.49
N LEU A 202 11.15 2.09 11.22
CA LEU A 202 11.33 1.23 10.03
C LEU A 202 10.90 -0.20 10.40
N HIS A 203 9.65 -0.55 10.10
CA HIS A 203 9.18 -1.94 10.16
C HIS A 203 9.35 -2.62 8.80
N GLN A 204 9.54 -3.94 8.78
CA GLN A 204 9.80 -4.72 7.56
C GLN A 204 8.73 -4.54 6.46
N ALA A 205 7.47 -4.34 6.86
CA ALA A 205 6.33 -4.29 5.95
C ALA A 205 6.03 -2.89 5.36
N ARG A 206 6.68 -1.81 5.82
CA ARG A 206 6.33 -0.44 5.37
C ARG A 206 7.21 -0.01 4.20
N TRP A 207 6.83 -0.35 2.98
CA TRP A 207 7.66 -0.07 1.79
C TRP A 207 7.61 1.39 1.35
N MET A 208 6.50 2.10 1.59
CA MET A 208 6.43 3.56 1.42
C MET A 208 7.54 4.28 2.19
N ALA A 209 7.76 3.89 3.46
CA ALA A 209 8.85 4.45 4.26
C ALA A 209 10.23 4.14 3.68
N ARG A 210 10.43 2.95 3.11
CA ARG A 210 11.67 2.57 2.42
C ARG A 210 11.90 3.43 1.18
N ALA A 211 10.84 3.74 0.43
CA ALA A 211 10.92 4.64 -0.73
C ALA A 211 11.34 6.06 -0.31
N ILE A 212 10.61 6.65 0.65
CA ILE A 212 10.90 7.97 1.21
C ILE A 212 12.34 8.04 1.75
N TYR A 213 12.76 7.05 2.54
CA TYR A 213 14.09 7.06 3.17
C TYR A 213 15.20 6.88 2.14
N SER A 214 14.94 6.16 1.06
CA SER A 214 15.92 6.00 -0.02
C SER A 214 16.17 7.33 -0.71
N ILE A 215 15.11 8.05 -1.09
CA ILE A 215 15.25 9.35 -1.72
C ILE A 215 15.94 10.33 -0.77
N LYS A 216 15.48 10.43 0.49
CA LYS A 216 16.13 11.28 1.52
C LYS A 216 17.62 10.97 1.66
N LYS A 217 17.97 9.68 1.77
CA LYS A 217 19.36 9.25 1.88
C LYS A 217 20.17 9.64 0.64
N CYS A 218 19.58 9.56 -0.55
CA CYS A 218 20.23 9.94 -1.80
C CYS A 218 20.46 11.47 -1.85
N LEU A 219 19.47 12.27 -1.45
CA LEU A 219 19.58 13.72 -1.39
C LEU A 219 20.59 14.19 -0.33
N LEU A 220 20.74 13.44 0.77
CA LEU A 220 21.63 13.77 1.89
C LEU A 220 22.96 12.99 1.83
N GLN A 221 23.31 12.44 0.66
CA GLN A 221 24.42 11.49 0.52
C GLN A 221 25.78 12.05 0.95
N SER A 222 26.04 13.35 0.72
CA SER A 222 27.29 14.03 1.09
C SER A 222 27.55 14.00 2.59
N GLN A 223 26.50 13.97 3.40
CA GLN A 223 26.57 13.97 4.87
C GLN A 223 26.63 12.54 5.46
N LEU A 224 26.35 11.50 4.67
CA LEU A 224 26.08 10.14 5.17
C LEU A 224 27.19 9.11 4.95
N LYS A 225 28.36 9.49 4.42
CA LYS A 225 29.52 8.61 4.15
C LYS A 225 29.09 7.27 3.53
N ILE A 226 28.55 7.32 2.32
CA ILE A 226 28.09 6.15 1.56
C ILE A 226 29.22 5.66 0.65
N THR A 227 29.45 4.35 0.56
CA THR A 227 30.43 3.77 -0.38
C THR A 227 29.99 4.00 -1.82
N ALA A 228 30.92 4.10 -2.78
CA ALA A 228 30.57 4.31 -4.19
C ALA A 228 29.57 3.26 -4.73
N LYS A 229 29.79 1.97 -4.41
CA LYS A 229 28.87 0.89 -4.76
C LYS A 229 27.48 1.06 -4.11
N GLY A 230 27.44 1.48 -2.85
CA GLY A 230 26.18 1.74 -2.15
C GLY A 230 25.44 2.97 -2.69
N LYS A 231 26.18 3.97 -3.18
CA LYS A 231 25.64 5.17 -3.83
C LYS A 231 24.95 4.81 -5.14
N ASN A 232 25.61 4.06 -6.03
CA ASN A 232 25.01 3.65 -7.31
C ASN A 232 23.75 2.80 -7.10
N ALA A 233 23.80 1.81 -6.20
CA ALA A 233 22.62 1.00 -5.88
C ALA A 233 21.45 1.83 -5.32
N LEU A 234 21.75 2.83 -4.48
CA LEU A 234 20.75 3.74 -3.94
C LEU A 234 20.15 4.64 -5.03
N GLN A 235 20.98 5.17 -5.92
CA GLN A 235 20.53 6.00 -7.05
C GLN A 235 19.65 5.22 -8.01
N ASP A 236 20.00 3.97 -8.34
CA ASP A 236 19.16 3.08 -9.16
C ASP A 236 17.78 2.84 -8.53
N VAL A 237 17.74 2.56 -7.23
CA VAL A 237 16.49 2.37 -6.47
C VAL A 237 15.67 3.65 -6.48
N CYS A 238 16.29 4.81 -6.23
CA CYS A 238 15.59 6.10 -6.24
C CYS A 238 15.05 6.46 -7.63
N LEU A 239 15.81 6.16 -8.69
CA LEU A 239 15.36 6.38 -10.06
C LEU A 239 14.12 5.55 -10.39
N PHE A 240 14.12 4.27 -10.00
CA PHE A 240 12.95 3.41 -10.15
C PHE A 240 11.75 3.97 -9.35
N ILE A 241 12.00 4.42 -8.11
CA ILE A 241 10.94 4.98 -7.27
C ILE A 241 10.28 6.18 -7.97
N VAL A 242 11.10 7.14 -8.40
CA VAL A 242 10.68 8.42 -8.95
C VAL A 242 10.11 8.31 -10.36
N THR A 243 10.54 7.33 -11.16
CA THR A 243 10.07 7.20 -12.55
C THR A 243 8.87 6.27 -12.69
N LEU A 244 8.72 5.31 -11.78
CA LEU A 244 7.72 4.25 -11.88
C LEU A 244 6.89 4.14 -10.60
N TYR A 245 7.51 3.72 -9.48
CA TYR A 245 6.78 3.27 -8.28
C TYR A 245 5.83 4.33 -7.73
N THR A 246 6.23 5.60 -7.67
CA THR A 246 5.42 6.67 -7.06
C THR A 246 4.18 6.99 -7.91
N LYS A 247 4.27 6.87 -9.23
CA LYS A 247 3.23 7.29 -10.17
C LYS A 247 1.84 6.69 -9.89
N PRO A 248 1.70 5.39 -9.54
CA PRO A 248 0.38 4.85 -9.26
C PRO A 248 -0.21 5.23 -7.89
N TRP A 249 0.58 5.65 -6.91
CA TRP A 249 0.10 5.87 -5.53
C TRP A 249 -1.02 6.89 -5.37
N PRO A 250 -1.04 8.04 -6.08
CA PRO A 250 -2.13 9.01 -5.93
C PRO A 250 -3.51 8.44 -6.25
N GLU A 251 -3.60 7.48 -7.18
CA GLU A 251 -4.87 6.95 -7.69
C GLU A 251 -5.12 5.48 -7.37
N CYS A 252 -4.18 4.79 -6.72
CA CYS A 252 -4.29 3.34 -6.44
C CYS A 252 -5.45 2.96 -5.50
N THR A 253 -6.05 3.94 -4.81
CA THR A 253 -7.25 3.76 -3.98
C THR A 253 -8.55 3.78 -4.80
N VAL A 254 -8.48 4.25 -6.06
CA VAL A 254 -9.64 4.43 -6.94
C VAL A 254 -9.87 3.16 -7.75
N ALA A 255 -10.82 2.33 -7.31
CA ALA A 255 -11.09 1.01 -7.89
C ALA A 255 -11.32 0.99 -9.41
N ILE A 256 -12.08 1.96 -9.95
CA ILE A 256 -12.33 2.04 -11.41
C ILE A 256 -11.07 2.31 -12.24
N LYS A 257 -10.03 2.89 -11.64
CA LYS A 257 -8.77 3.21 -12.34
C LYS A 257 -7.75 2.08 -12.22
N ALA A 258 -7.87 1.24 -11.20
CA ALA A 258 -6.86 0.23 -10.86
C ALA A 258 -6.47 -0.69 -12.04
N PRO A 259 -7.40 -1.27 -12.84
CA PRO A 259 -7.00 -2.16 -13.93
C PRO A 259 -6.17 -1.48 -15.01
N ASN A 260 -6.59 -0.28 -15.46
CA ASN A 260 -5.84 0.48 -16.46
C ASN A 260 -4.49 0.96 -15.90
N GLN A 261 -4.46 1.35 -14.64
CA GLN A 261 -3.26 1.78 -13.95
C GLN A 261 -2.23 0.65 -13.86
N ASP A 262 -2.67 -0.56 -13.50
CA ASP A 262 -1.81 -1.74 -13.45
C ASP A 262 -1.24 -2.09 -14.83
N LEU A 263 -2.06 -2.04 -15.88
CA LEU A 263 -1.61 -2.25 -17.25
C LEU A 263 -0.61 -1.19 -17.72
N CYS A 264 -0.87 0.09 -17.41
CA CYS A 264 0.05 1.18 -17.70
C CYS A 264 1.39 1.00 -16.95
N PHE A 265 1.32 0.54 -15.70
CA PHE A 265 2.51 0.29 -14.89
C PHE A 265 3.33 -0.89 -15.42
N LEU A 266 2.69 -1.99 -15.84
CA LEU A 266 3.35 -3.10 -16.53
C LEU A 266 4.03 -2.67 -17.83
N LYS A 267 3.35 -1.87 -18.65
CA LYS A 267 3.94 -1.30 -19.86
C LYS A 267 5.17 -0.45 -19.51
N ALA A 268 5.06 0.40 -18.50
CA ALA A 268 6.17 1.25 -18.05
C ALA A 268 7.33 0.43 -17.48
N LEU A 269 7.08 -0.66 -16.75
CA LEU A 269 8.10 -1.61 -16.32
C LEU A 269 8.84 -2.21 -17.51
N LYS A 270 8.12 -2.66 -18.54
CA LYS A 270 8.72 -3.22 -19.76
C LYS A 270 9.56 -2.19 -20.52
N GLU A 271 9.08 -0.97 -20.64
CA GLU A 271 9.86 0.15 -21.23
C GLU A 271 11.13 0.46 -20.42
N TYR A 272 11.07 0.34 -19.10
CA TYR A 272 12.19 0.57 -18.19
C TYR A 272 13.31 -0.46 -18.32
N GLU A 273 13.14 -1.57 -19.06
CA GLU A 273 14.24 -2.47 -19.39
C GLU A 273 15.40 -1.75 -20.11
N LYS A 274 15.08 -0.68 -20.85
CA LYS A 274 16.07 0.18 -21.52
C LYS A 274 16.95 0.97 -20.55
N VAL A 275 16.46 1.21 -19.34
CA VAL A 275 17.16 1.93 -18.27
C VAL A 275 17.85 0.95 -17.32
N ASP A 276 17.12 -0.09 -16.89
CA ASP A 276 17.61 -1.12 -15.99
C ASP A 276 16.88 -2.44 -16.21
N ALA A 277 17.40 -3.24 -17.14
CA ALA A 277 16.86 -4.55 -17.48
C ALA A 277 16.76 -5.50 -16.28
N LYS A 278 17.68 -5.40 -15.30
CA LYS A 278 17.70 -6.34 -14.17
C LYS A 278 16.55 -6.05 -13.21
N SER A 279 16.39 -4.78 -12.81
CA SER A 279 15.29 -4.37 -11.93
C SER A 279 13.95 -4.56 -12.61
N SER A 280 13.81 -4.19 -13.88
CA SER A 280 12.56 -4.37 -14.63
C SER A 280 12.12 -5.84 -14.68
N LYS A 281 13.01 -6.77 -15.07
CA LYS A 281 12.68 -8.20 -15.14
C LYS A 281 12.31 -8.78 -13.78
N ALA A 282 13.02 -8.39 -12.71
CA ALA A 282 12.69 -8.82 -11.35
C ALA A 282 11.34 -8.27 -10.87
N SER A 283 10.97 -7.05 -11.28
CA SER A 283 9.67 -6.46 -10.98
C SER A 283 8.52 -7.12 -11.74
N ILE A 284 8.70 -7.42 -13.03
CA ILE A 284 7.67 -8.06 -13.88
C ILE A 284 7.32 -9.46 -13.38
N SER A 285 8.26 -10.21 -12.79
CA SER A 285 7.92 -11.52 -12.21
C SER A 285 7.00 -11.45 -11.00
N ASN A 286 6.79 -10.27 -10.42
CA ASN A 286 5.90 -10.04 -9.27
C ASN A 286 4.56 -9.39 -9.70
N MET A 287 4.38 -9.16 -11.00
CA MET A 287 3.19 -8.51 -11.56
C MET A 287 3.04 -8.95 -13.02
N THR A 288 2.14 -9.88 -13.29
CA THR A 288 1.90 -10.46 -14.62
C THR A 288 0.48 -10.17 -15.11
N LEU A 289 0.23 -10.21 -16.42
CA LEU A 289 -1.10 -9.97 -16.97
C LEU A 289 -2.15 -10.96 -16.45
N ASP A 290 -1.74 -12.21 -16.23
CA ASP A 290 -2.59 -13.28 -15.71
C ASP A 290 -3.06 -13.00 -14.27
N ASP A 291 -2.36 -12.13 -13.53
CA ASP A 291 -2.77 -11.69 -12.19
C ASP A 291 -3.99 -10.73 -12.24
N PHE A 292 -4.27 -10.10 -13.39
CA PHE A 292 -5.30 -9.06 -13.52
C PHE A 292 -6.57 -9.51 -14.26
N VAL A 293 -6.40 -10.35 -15.28
CA VAL A 293 -7.52 -10.76 -16.15
C VAL A 293 -7.54 -12.28 -16.25
N THR A 294 -8.59 -12.88 -15.70
CA THR A 294 -8.85 -14.32 -15.82
C THR A 294 -10.23 -14.56 -16.42
N GLN A 295 -10.56 -15.81 -16.76
CA GLN A 295 -11.92 -16.16 -17.16
C GLN A 295 -12.96 -15.80 -16.07
N ARG A 296 -12.56 -15.81 -14.78
CA ARG A 296 -13.42 -15.41 -13.65
C ARG A 296 -13.68 -13.90 -13.62
N SER A 297 -12.84 -13.07 -14.23
CA SER A 297 -13.05 -11.62 -14.30
C SER A 297 -14.35 -11.27 -15.04
N LYS A 298 -14.84 -12.14 -15.93
CA LYS A 298 -16.15 -11.98 -16.60
C LYS A 298 -17.33 -12.12 -15.63
N GLN A 299 -17.17 -12.86 -14.53
CA GLN A 299 -18.21 -13.03 -13.51
C GLN A 299 -18.26 -11.85 -12.52
N PHE A 300 -17.36 -10.87 -12.65
CA PHE A 300 -17.30 -9.73 -11.75
C PHE A 300 -18.61 -8.93 -11.74
N LEU A 301 -19.13 -8.58 -12.92
CA LEU A 301 -20.35 -7.80 -13.04
C LEU A 301 -21.56 -8.59 -12.52
N SER A 302 -21.71 -9.84 -12.93
CA SER A 302 -22.83 -10.68 -12.51
C SER A 302 -22.85 -10.95 -11.00
N ARG A 303 -21.69 -11.20 -10.37
CA ARG A 303 -21.58 -11.40 -8.92
C ARG A 303 -21.95 -10.15 -8.13
N LEU A 304 -21.63 -8.98 -8.66
CA LEU A 304 -22.04 -7.71 -8.07
C LEU A 304 -23.45 -7.30 -8.50
N GLN A 305 -24.17 -8.11 -9.28
CA GLN A 305 -25.49 -7.76 -9.81
C GLN A 305 -25.45 -6.43 -10.56
N ILE A 306 -24.40 -6.23 -11.36
CA ILE A 306 -24.24 -5.07 -12.25
C ILE A 306 -24.76 -5.49 -13.62
N ASP A 307 -25.67 -4.69 -14.17
CA ASP A 307 -26.16 -4.85 -15.55
C ASP A 307 -24.99 -4.62 -16.53
N ASP A 308 -24.74 -5.60 -17.39
CA ASP A 308 -23.64 -5.61 -18.36
C ASP A 308 -24.10 -5.35 -19.80
N SER A 309 -25.36 -4.95 -20.01
CA SER A 309 -25.93 -4.68 -21.34
C SER A 309 -25.15 -3.61 -22.12
N PHE A 310 -24.58 -2.61 -21.45
CA PHE A 310 -23.71 -1.61 -22.07
C PHE A 310 -22.48 -2.21 -22.78
N LEU A 311 -22.02 -3.42 -22.40
CA LEU A 311 -20.91 -4.09 -23.09
C LEU A 311 -21.23 -4.47 -24.55
N ARG A 312 -22.51 -4.46 -24.94
CA ARG A 312 -22.98 -4.73 -26.31
C ARG A 312 -23.06 -3.49 -27.18
N GLU A 313 -22.94 -2.31 -26.57
CA GLU A 313 -22.96 -1.02 -27.25
C GLU A 313 -21.54 -0.53 -27.54
N ASP A 314 -21.43 0.43 -28.47
CA ASP A 314 -20.15 1.06 -28.78
C ASP A 314 -19.63 1.87 -27.58
N VAL A 315 -18.33 1.82 -27.32
CA VAL A 315 -17.71 2.51 -26.17
C VAL A 315 -17.96 4.02 -26.20
N SER A 316 -18.17 4.62 -27.39
CA SER A 316 -18.52 6.03 -27.52
C SER A 316 -19.89 6.38 -26.94
N SER A 317 -20.85 5.43 -26.89
CA SER A 317 -22.18 5.66 -26.30
C SER A 317 -22.19 5.51 -24.77
N TRP A 318 -21.16 4.90 -24.18
CA TRP A 318 -21.13 4.56 -22.75
C TRP A 318 -21.28 5.79 -21.87
N GLY A 319 -20.80 6.96 -22.31
CA GLY A 319 -20.87 8.22 -21.55
C GLY A 319 -22.27 8.59 -21.09
N ASP A 320 -23.29 8.26 -21.89
CA ASP A 320 -24.69 8.58 -21.65
C ASP A 320 -25.55 7.34 -21.31
N ASN A 321 -24.95 6.13 -21.36
CA ASN A 321 -25.65 4.89 -21.09
C ASN A 321 -25.97 4.74 -19.58
N PRO A 322 -27.25 4.65 -19.17
CA PRO A 322 -27.62 4.58 -17.76
C PRO A 322 -27.02 3.38 -17.00
N THR A 323 -26.93 2.21 -17.65
CA THR A 323 -26.39 1.00 -17.03
C THR A 323 -24.87 1.10 -16.82
N PHE A 324 -24.15 1.70 -17.77
CA PHE A 324 -22.73 2.01 -17.59
C PHE A 324 -22.50 3.04 -16.48
N LEU A 325 -23.30 4.11 -16.43
CA LEU A 325 -23.20 5.14 -15.40
C LEU A 325 -23.39 4.57 -14.00
N GLU A 326 -24.36 3.66 -13.85
CA GLU A 326 -24.62 2.94 -12.61
C GLU A 326 -23.49 1.95 -12.26
N ALA A 327 -23.02 1.16 -13.22
CA ALA A 327 -21.85 0.28 -13.06
C ALA A 327 -20.63 1.07 -12.58
N ARG A 328 -20.32 2.19 -13.26
CA ARG A 328 -19.23 3.11 -12.94
C ARG A 328 -19.38 3.67 -11.52
N ARG A 329 -20.59 4.07 -11.12
CA ARG A 329 -20.88 4.54 -9.75
C ARG A 329 -20.53 3.47 -8.73
N ARG A 330 -21.06 2.25 -8.90
CA ARG A 330 -20.86 1.14 -7.95
C ARG A 330 -19.39 0.71 -7.85
N ILE A 331 -18.71 0.50 -8.98
CA ILE A 331 -17.31 0.08 -9.00
C ILE A 331 -16.42 1.14 -8.37
N ARG A 332 -16.70 2.44 -8.58
CA ARG A 332 -15.90 3.54 -8.01
C ARG A 332 -15.86 3.52 -6.48
N ARG A 333 -16.91 2.99 -5.85
CA ARG A 333 -17.07 2.93 -4.39
C ARG A 333 -16.39 1.71 -3.75
N LEU A 334 -15.98 0.73 -4.56
CA LEU A 334 -15.26 -0.45 -4.05
C LEU A 334 -13.90 -0.07 -3.46
N LYS A 335 -13.48 -0.83 -2.44
CA LYS A 335 -12.15 -0.69 -1.83
C LYS A 335 -11.19 -1.72 -2.42
N VAL A 336 -10.04 -1.23 -2.90
CA VAL A 336 -8.95 -2.03 -3.47
C VAL A 336 -7.63 -1.88 -2.71
N VAL A 337 -7.68 -1.21 -1.55
CA VAL A 337 -6.58 -1.00 -0.61
C VAL A 337 -7.08 -1.24 0.81
N ASN A 338 -6.16 -1.49 1.75
CA ASN A 338 -6.48 -1.81 3.14
C ASN A 338 -6.01 -0.75 4.16
N ASP A 339 -5.89 0.52 3.74
CA ASP A 339 -5.42 1.62 4.60
C ASP A 339 -6.21 1.76 5.92
N THR A 340 -7.52 1.53 5.88
CA THR A 340 -8.37 1.57 7.08
C THR A 340 -7.98 0.46 8.06
N ALA A 341 -7.59 -0.72 7.57
CA ALA A 341 -7.07 -1.79 8.41
C ALA A 341 -5.73 -1.39 9.05
N GLU A 342 -4.81 -0.80 8.29
CA GLU A 342 -3.53 -0.34 8.85
C GLU A 342 -3.71 0.69 9.97
N ARG A 343 -4.65 1.63 9.80
CA ARG A 343 -5.01 2.61 10.83
C ARG A 343 -5.63 1.96 12.06
N ALA A 344 -6.48 0.95 11.89
CA ALA A 344 -7.09 0.22 12.99
C ALA A 344 -6.06 -0.56 13.82
N VAL A 345 -5.05 -1.19 13.17
CA VAL A 345 -3.92 -1.80 13.90
C VAL A 345 -3.19 -0.76 14.73
N LYS A 346 -2.86 0.39 14.13
CA LYS A 346 -2.12 1.46 14.83
C LYS A 346 -2.92 2.00 16.02
N LEU A 347 -4.22 2.26 15.82
CA LEU A 347 -5.12 2.69 16.88
C LEU A 347 -5.13 1.69 18.04
N MET A 348 -5.23 0.39 17.72
CA MET A 348 -5.23 -0.66 18.73
C MET A 348 -3.89 -0.73 19.48
N GLN A 349 -2.76 -0.62 18.78
CA GLN A 349 -1.43 -0.57 19.39
C GLN A 349 -1.27 0.61 20.35
N ASP A 350 -1.81 1.78 19.98
CA ASP A 350 -1.72 3.00 20.80
C ASP A 350 -2.58 2.93 22.06
N PHE A 351 -3.67 2.14 22.06
CA PHE A 351 -4.54 1.95 23.22
C PHE A 351 -4.25 0.70 24.05
N ASN A 352 -3.46 -0.23 23.54
CA ASN A 352 -3.23 -1.51 24.20
C ASN A 352 -2.58 -1.30 25.57
N GLY A 353 -3.26 -1.74 26.63
CA GLY A 353 -2.78 -1.62 28.02
C GLY A 353 -3.01 -0.26 28.69
N PHE A 354 -3.58 0.74 28.00
CA PHE A 354 -3.85 2.07 28.58
C PHE A 354 -5.23 2.22 29.22
N ILE A 355 -6.23 1.50 28.72
CA ILE A 355 -7.64 1.71 29.12
C ILE A 355 -8.22 0.48 29.81
N THR A 356 -8.09 -0.69 29.19
CA THR A 356 -8.58 -1.95 29.74
C THR A 356 -7.75 -3.12 29.24
N ALA A 357 -7.64 -4.16 30.06
CA ALA A 357 -7.01 -5.43 29.68
C ALA A 357 -8.02 -6.41 29.06
N GLU A 358 -9.32 -6.19 29.24
CA GLU A 358 -10.38 -7.07 28.74
C GLU A 358 -10.61 -6.88 27.23
N GLU A 359 -10.58 -7.99 26.47
CA GLU A 359 -10.70 -7.93 25.01
C GLU A 359 -12.07 -7.47 24.53
N GLU A 360 -13.16 -7.88 25.17
CA GLU A 360 -14.51 -7.43 24.80
C GLU A 360 -14.67 -5.92 24.98
N GLN A 361 -14.19 -5.38 26.09
CA GLN A 361 -14.21 -3.93 26.35
C GLN A 361 -13.34 -3.17 25.33
N LYS A 362 -12.18 -3.72 24.93
CA LYS A 362 -11.34 -3.15 23.84
C LYS A 362 -12.12 -3.09 22.52
N GLN A 363 -12.81 -4.16 22.14
CA GLN A 363 -13.62 -4.19 20.91
C GLN A 363 -14.75 -3.17 20.95
N PHE A 364 -15.47 -3.08 22.07
CA PHE A 364 -16.56 -2.13 22.25
C PHE A 364 -16.08 -0.68 22.15
N LEU A 365 -14.98 -0.33 22.84
CA LEU A 365 -14.41 1.01 22.80
C LEU A 365 -14.01 1.44 21.38
N LEU A 366 -13.42 0.53 20.60
CA LEU A 366 -13.04 0.83 19.21
C LEU A 366 -14.25 1.17 18.35
N ARG A 367 -15.36 0.44 18.52
CA ARG A 367 -16.63 0.74 17.85
C ARG A 367 -17.13 2.14 18.26
N CYS A 368 -17.13 2.44 19.56
CA CYS A 368 -17.52 3.78 20.05
C CYS A 368 -16.65 4.92 19.49
N VAL A 369 -15.33 4.74 19.43
CA VAL A 369 -14.40 5.74 18.87
C VAL A 369 -14.64 5.94 17.37
N GLN A 370 -14.89 4.87 16.62
CA GLN A 370 -15.22 4.99 15.21
C GLN A 370 -16.54 5.73 14.99
N GLU A 371 -17.61 5.35 15.71
CA GLU A 371 -18.91 6.03 15.63
C GLU A 371 -18.79 7.52 15.97
N HIS A 372 -18.07 7.85 17.04
CA HIS A 372 -17.83 9.25 17.41
C HIS A 372 -17.09 10.04 16.33
N ARG A 373 -16.07 9.45 15.69
CA ARG A 373 -15.36 10.08 14.56
C ARG A 373 -16.24 10.26 13.33
N ASN A 374 -17.17 9.33 13.08
CA ASN A 374 -18.13 9.46 12.00
C ASN A 374 -19.13 10.60 12.27
N LEU A 375 -19.58 10.76 13.51
CA LEU A 375 -20.46 11.86 13.93
C LEU A 375 -19.82 13.25 13.76
N GLN A 376 -18.50 13.36 13.97
CA GLN A 376 -17.76 14.63 13.80
C GLN A 376 -17.36 14.96 12.34
N ARG A 377 -17.64 14.06 11.38
CA ARG A 377 -17.32 14.25 9.95
C ARG A 377 -18.51 14.71 9.11
N ASN A 378 -19.71 14.71 9.69
CA ASN A 378 -20.89 15.43 9.19
C ASN A 378 -20.88 16.83 9.79
#